data_AF-A0A1F7H230-F1
#
_entry.id   AF-A0A1F7H230-F1
#
_cell.length_a   1.000
_cell.length_b   1.000
_cell.length_c   1.000
_cell.angle_alpha   90.00
_cell.angle_beta   90.00
_cell.angle_gamma   90.00
#
_symmetry.space_group_name_H-M   'P 1'
#
loop_
_entity.id
_entity.type
_entity.pdbx_description
1 polymer ?
#
loop_
_entity_poly.entity_id
_entity_poly.type
_entity_poly.pdbx_seq_one_letter_code
_entity_poly.pdbx_strand_id
1 'polypeptide(L)'
;MGKAYINDCYRCGRERIVTKVWKEKVENSVIENTVSVCPDKSCQEVVDQEIRHQRNKRLQTENKRKELLRNRKIKIHIKTVRG
;
A
#
# COMPACT_ATOMS: atom_id res chain seq x y z
N MET A 1 -15.64 31.28 1.98
CA MET A 1 -15.68 30.37 0.82
C MET A 1 -14.40 29.54 0.86
N GLY A 2 -14.50 28.25 1.15
CA GLY A 2 -13.33 27.38 1.35
C GLY A 2 -12.54 27.23 0.05
N LYS A 3 -11.22 27.37 0.11
CA LYS A 3 -10.33 27.08 -1.02
C LYS A 3 -10.66 25.69 -1.57
N ALA A 4 -10.98 25.60 -2.87
CA ALA A 4 -10.96 24.32 -3.57
C ALA A 4 -9.53 23.78 -3.43
N TYR A 5 -9.38 22.65 -2.74
CA TYR A 5 -8.09 21.99 -2.62
C TYR A 5 -7.73 21.43 -4.00
N ILE A 6 -6.69 22.00 -4.61
CA ILE A 6 -6.17 21.54 -5.90
C ILE A 6 -5.22 20.38 -5.62
N ASN A 7 -5.51 19.22 -6.22
CA ASN A 7 -4.72 18.00 -6.06
C ASN A 7 -3.85 17.78 -7.30
N ASP A 8 -2.80 18.58 -7.44
CA ASP A 8 -1.91 18.49 -8.60
C ASP A 8 -1.00 17.27 -8.54
N CYS A 9 -0.79 16.66 -9.71
CA CYS A 9 0.15 15.58 -9.84
C CYS A 9 1.58 16.10 -9.68
N TYR A 10 2.29 15.62 -8.66
CA TYR A 10 3.69 16.00 -8.41
C TYR A 10 4.67 15.71 -9.56
N ARG A 11 4.28 14.87 -10.53
CA ARG A 11 5.13 14.49 -11.68
C ARG A 11 4.93 15.39 -12.88
N CYS A 12 3.69 15.63 -13.27
CA CYS A 12 3.34 16.32 -14.52
C CYS A 12 2.60 17.64 -14.30
N GLY A 13 2.28 18.00 -13.06
CA GLY A 13 1.60 19.25 -12.69
C GLY A 13 0.11 19.30 -13.03
N ARG A 14 -0.46 18.27 -13.66
CA ARG A 14 -1.90 18.23 -13.99
C ARG A 14 -2.73 17.89 -12.76
N GLU A 15 -3.91 18.51 -12.64
CA GLU A 15 -4.88 18.20 -11.59
C GLU A 15 -5.33 16.73 -11.67
N ARG A 16 -5.30 16.03 -10.54
CA ARG A 16 -5.73 14.63 -10.43
C ARG A 16 -7.25 14.54 -10.36
N ILE A 17 -7.80 13.53 -11.01
CA ILE A 17 -9.23 13.25 -11.02
C ILE A 17 -9.59 12.23 -9.94
N VAL A 18 -10.69 12.46 -9.23
CA VAL A 18 -11.21 11.51 -8.23
C VAL A 18 -11.90 10.35 -8.95
N THR A 19 -11.49 9.11 -8.66
CA THR A 19 -12.06 7.91 -9.29
C THR A 19 -12.93 7.10 -8.35
N LYS A 20 -12.70 7.19 -7.04
CA LYS A 20 -13.46 6.44 -6.06
C LYS A 20 -13.47 7.15 -4.72
N VAL A 21 -14.63 7.21 -4.08
CA VAL A 21 -14.80 7.62 -2.69
C VAL A 21 -15.52 6.50 -1.95
N TRP A 22 -15.06 6.13 -0.76
CA TRP A 22 -15.77 5.19 0.10
C TRP A 22 -15.55 5.51 1.57
N LYS A 23 -16.52 5.12 2.39
CA LYS A 23 -16.44 5.22 3.84
C LYS A 23 -16.10 3.87 4.41
N GLU A 24 -15.11 3.83 5.28
CA GLU A 24 -14.67 2.64 5.98
C GLU A 24 -14.81 2.88 7.48
N LYS A 25 -15.51 1.98 8.18
CA LYS A 25 -15.61 2.06 9.64
C LYS A 25 -14.45 1.28 10.24
N VAL A 26 -13.57 1.97 10.96
CA VAL A 26 -12.44 1.38 11.68
C VAL A 26 -12.66 1.64 13.16
N GLU A 27 -12.87 0.55 13.91
CA GLU A 27 -13.20 0.58 15.33
C GLU A 27 -14.41 1.50 15.62
N ASN A 28 -14.16 2.65 16.26
CA ASN A 28 -15.17 3.64 16.64
C ASN A 28 -15.24 4.84 15.68
N SER A 29 -14.44 4.86 14.62
CA SER A 29 -14.34 5.99 13.68
C SER A 29 -14.80 5.61 12.27
N VAL A 30 -15.32 6.60 11.53
CA VAL A 30 -15.63 6.46 10.11
C VAL A 30 -14.62 7.28 9.32
N ILE A 31 -13.84 6.60 8.48
CA ILE A 31 -12.82 7.19 7.61
C ILE A 31 -13.41 7.34 6.21
N GLU A 32 -13.41 8.56 5.68
CA GLU A 32 -13.74 8.81 4.27
C GLU A 32 -12.47 8.76 3.43
N ASN A 33 -12.37 7.76 2.58
CA ASN A 33 -11.23 7.54 1.69
C ASN A 33 -11.57 8.05 0.30
N THR A 34 -10.63 8.78 -0.30
CA THR A 34 -10.72 9.29 -1.67
C THR A 34 -9.52 8.81 -2.47
N VAL A 35 -9.77 8.13 -3.59
CA VAL A 35 -8.73 7.74 -4.56
C VAL A 35 -8.79 8.69 -5.74
N SER A 36 -7.60 9.17 -6.10
CA SER A 36 -7.39 10.06 -7.23
C SER A 36 -6.31 9.50 -8.15
N VAL A 37 -6.41 9.78 -9.45
CA VAL A 37 -5.45 9.34 -10.48
C VAL A 37 -5.04 10.52 -11.35
N CYS A 38 -3.85 10.44 -11.94
CA CYS A 38 -3.43 11.40 -12.95
C CYS A 38 -4.22 11.17 -14.25
N PRO A 39 -4.78 12.22 -14.88
CA PRO A 39 -5.49 12.08 -16.16
C PRO A 39 -4.55 11.72 -17.32
N ASP A 40 -3.24 11.96 -17.18
CA ASP A 40 -2.24 11.55 -18.15
C ASP A 40 -1.88 10.08 -17.94
N LYS A 41 -2.31 9.24 -18.89
CA LYS A 41 -2.07 7.80 -18.87
C LYS A 41 -0.60 7.44 -18.77
N SER A 42 0.26 8.11 -19.53
CA SER A 42 1.71 7.84 -19.50
C SER A 42 2.30 8.16 -18.13
N CYS A 43 1.88 9.29 -17.54
CA CYS A 43 2.29 9.69 -16.20
C CYS A 43 1.78 8.72 -15.13
N GLN A 44 0.52 8.28 -15.25
CA GLN A 44 -0.10 7.35 -14.30
C GLN A 44 0.57 5.98 -14.35
N GLU A 45 0.91 5.48 -15.54
CA GLU A 45 1.56 4.18 -15.71
C GLU A 45 2.91 4.11 -14.98
N VAL A 46 3.71 5.18 -14.98
CA VAL A 46 4.98 5.18 -14.25
C VAL A 46 4.75 5.13 -12.73
N VAL A 47 3.76 5.89 -12.23
CA VAL A 47 3.37 5.84 -10.81
C VAL A 47 2.90 4.44 -10.43
N ASP A 48 2.08 3.81 -11.26
CA ASP A 48 1.57 2.46 -11.02
C ASP A 48 2.68 1.41 -11.03
N GLN A 49 3.68 1.55 -11.90
CA GLN A 49 4.86 0.70 -11.91
C GLN A 49 5.68 0.84 -10.63
N GLU A 50 5.91 2.07 -10.15
CA GLU A 50 6.62 2.33 -8.90
C GLU A 50 5.86 1.76 -7.69
N ILE A 51 4.55 1.98 -7.62
CA ILE A 51 3.69 1.42 -6.57
C ILE A 51 3.76 -0.11 -6.59
N ARG A 52 3.70 -0.74 -7.77
CA ARG A 52 3.80 -2.19 -7.92
C ARG A 52 5.16 -2.70 -7.45
N HIS A 53 6.24 -2.02 -7.81
CA HIS A 53 7.60 -2.37 -7.39
C HIS A 53 7.72 -2.32 -5.85
N GLN A 54 7.28 -1.22 -5.24
CA GLN A 54 7.30 -1.05 -3.78
C GLN A 54 6.45 -2.11 -3.07
N ARG A 55 5.26 -2.41 -3.59
CA ARG A 55 4.37 -3.45 -3.05
C ARG A 55 5.03 -4.83 -3.11
N ASN A 56 5.68 -5.17 -4.23
CA ASN A 56 6.37 -6.44 -4.39
C ASN A 56 7.54 -6.56 -3.41
N LYS A 57 8.35 -5.51 -3.27
CA LYS A 57 9.47 -5.48 -2.31
C LYS A 57 8.99 -5.66 -0.87
N ARG A 58 7.89 -5.00 -0.50
CA ARG A 58 7.24 -5.17 0.80
C ARG A 58 6.79 -6.62 1.00
N LEU A 59 6.07 -7.19 0.04
CA LEU A 59 5.57 -8.56 0.11
C LEU A 59 6.69 -9.60 0.25
N GLN A 60 7.77 -9.44 -0.50
CA GLN A 60 8.96 -10.31 -0.40
C GLN A 60 9.59 -10.24 0.99
N THR A 61 9.71 -9.03 1.55
CA THR A 61 10.27 -8.82 2.89
C THR A 61 9.40 -9.47 3.96
N GLU A 62 8.08 -9.29 3.86
CA GLU A 62 7.11 -9.91 4.77
C GLU A 62 7.15 -11.44 4.67
N ASN A 63 7.22 -12.00 3.46
CA ASN A 63 7.32 -13.44 3.24
C ASN A 63 8.60 -14.02 3.82
N LYS A 64 9.75 -13.38 3.58
CA LYS A 64 11.04 -13.79 4.17
C LYS A 64 10.99 -13.75 5.70
N ARG A 65 10.37 -12.72 6.29
CA ARG A 65 10.19 -12.63 7.74
C ARG A 65 9.31 -13.77 8.27
N LYS A 66 8.20 -14.08 7.59
CA LYS A 66 7.30 -15.20 7.96
C LYS A 66 8.03 -16.54 7.89
N GLU A 67 8.82 -16.76 6.84
CA GLU A 67 9.60 -17.98 6.66
C GLU A 67 10.64 -18.15 7.78
N LEU A 68 11.40 -17.10 8.10
CA LEU A 68 12.36 -17.12 9.20
C LEU A 68 11.70 -17.45 10.55
N LEU A 69 10.53 -16.87 10.83
CA LEU A 69 9.76 -17.17 12.04
C LEU A 69 9.27 -18.62 12.06
N ARG A 70 8.79 -19.15 10.94
CA ARG A 70 8.39 -20.57 10.81
C ARG A 70 9.58 -21.49 11.06
N ASN A 71 10.72 -21.22 10.44
CA ASN A 71 11.94 -22.03 10.60
C ASN A 71 12.46 -21.99 12.05
N ARG A 72 12.36 -20.84 12.73
CA ARG A 72 12.68 -20.73 14.17
C ARG A 72 11.75 -21.59 15.02
N LYS A 73 10.43 -21.56 14.77
CA LYS A 73 9.45 -22.39 15.50
C LYS A 73 9.73 -23.88 15.33
N ILE A 74 10.00 -24.33 14.09
CA ILE A 74 10.34 -25.73 13.80
C ILE A 74 11.62 -26.15 14.53
N LYS A 75 12.68 -25.33 14.48
CA LYS A 75 13.94 -25.62 15.19
C LYS A 75 13.74 -25.74 16.70
N ILE A 76 12.92 -24.86 17.30
CA ILE A 76 12.60 -24.95 18.73
C ILE A 76 11.87 -26.27 19.00
N HIS A 77 10.83 -26.60 18.24
CA HIS A 77 10.06 -27.83 18.41
C HIS A 77 10.92 -29.09 18.32
N ILE A 78 11.82 -29.18 17.34
CA ILE A 78 12.75 -30.33 17.22
C ILE A 78 13.66 -30.44 18.45
N LYS A 79 14.12 -29.32 18.99
CA LYS A 79 14.95 -29.32 20.21
C LYS A 79 14.18 -29.79 21.44
N THR A 80 12.91 -29.38 21.60
CA THR A 80 12.08 -29.80 22.75
C THR A 80 11.62 -31.25 22.68
N VAL A 81 11.52 -31.84 21.47
CA VAL A 81 11.09 -33.25 21.31
C VAL A 81 12.28 -34.22 21.41
N ARG A 82 13.50 -33.78 21.10
CA ARG A 82 14.72 -34.61 21.12
C ARG A 82 15.58 -34.45 22.38
N GLY A 83 15.27 -33.50 23.26
CA GLY A 83 15.94 -33.31 24.54
C GLY A 83 14.99 -33.68 25.66
#